data_AF-A0A4R4NMC3-F1
#
_entry.id   AF-A0A4R4NMC3-F1
#
_cell.length_a   1.000
_cell.length_b   1.000
_cell.length_c   1.000
_cell.angle_alpha   90.00
_cell.angle_beta   90.00
_cell.angle_gamma   90.00
#
_symmetry.space_group_name_H-M   'P 1'
#
loop_
_entity.id
_entity.type
_entity.pdbx_description
1 polymer ?
#
loop_
_entity_poly.entity_id
_entity_poly.type
_entity_poly.pdbx_seq_one_letter_code
_entity_poly.pdbx_strand_id
1 'polypeptide(L)'
;MDALTDLLGDVPPAPAYLLLAAIVFAESILLIGAFVPTLTTMLTAGALSRAETLDLALVILVAVAAVVCGDALGHRTGRTLGARLYTGRLGRRVPAAAWRRARGLAERRGGQAVFICRFLPVARTVAPYLVGAGGLPYRRMAPYSVLAAVLWATAEAVAGYLAAESLDRVISWGSRGVLLLSSLAALVAAVIALRHWRRCALRRHAVS
;
A
#
# COMPACT_ATOMS: atom_id res chain seq x y z
N MET A 1 -30.11 -5.37 25.52
CA MET A 1 -29.03 -4.67 24.77
C MET A 1 -28.04 -5.74 24.32
N ASP A 2 -28.54 -6.78 23.62
CA ASP A 2 -27.83 -8.07 23.50
C ASP A 2 -27.86 -8.60 22.05
N ALA A 3 -28.95 -8.39 21.31
CA ALA A 3 -29.05 -8.86 19.93
C ALA A 3 -28.20 -8.09 18.91
N LEU A 4 -27.83 -6.83 19.20
CA LEU A 4 -26.97 -6.02 18.32
C LEU A 4 -25.48 -6.23 18.60
N THR A 5 -25.13 -6.55 19.84
CA THR A 5 -23.78 -6.90 20.29
C THR A 5 -23.38 -8.29 19.77
N ASP A 6 -24.31 -9.26 19.78
CA ASP A 6 -24.11 -10.58 19.17
C ASP A 6 -24.05 -10.53 17.63
N LEU A 7 -24.79 -9.61 16.98
CA LEU A 7 -24.79 -9.47 15.52
C LEU A 7 -23.56 -8.72 14.98
N LEU A 8 -22.92 -7.89 15.81
CA LEU A 8 -21.69 -7.17 15.46
C LEU A 8 -20.42 -7.87 15.98
N GLY A 9 -20.55 -8.86 16.85
CA GLY A 9 -19.45 -9.73 17.30
C GLY A 9 -18.92 -10.69 16.24
N ASP A 10 -19.61 -10.84 15.11
CA ASP A 10 -19.32 -11.87 14.09
C ASP A 10 -18.94 -11.29 12.71
N VAL A 11 -18.48 -10.04 12.65
CA VAL A 11 -17.64 -9.62 11.52
C VAL A 11 -16.22 -10.08 11.86
N PRO A 12 -15.70 -11.14 11.23
CA PRO A 12 -14.39 -11.64 11.60
C PRO A 12 -13.35 -10.51 11.43
N PRO A 13 -12.46 -10.28 12.40
CA PRO A 13 -11.39 -9.28 12.29
C PRO A 13 -10.49 -9.54 11.07
N ALA A 14 -10.39 -10.81 10.66
CA ALA A 14 -9.52 -11.29 9.59
C ALA A 14 -9.69 -10.59 8.22
N PRO A 15 -10.90 -10.47 7.63
CA PRO A 15 -11.10 -9.71 6.38
C PRO A 15 -10.73 -8.23 6.48
N ALA A 16 -10.91 -7.58 7.63
CA ALA A 16 -10.52 -6.18 7.79
C ALA A 16 -8.99 -6.01 7.71
N TYR A 17 -8.24 -6.89 8.38
CA TYR A 17 -6.78 -6.92 8.26
C TYR A 17 -6.30 -7.27 6.85
N LEU A 18 -6.95 -8.22 6.18
CA LEU A 18 -6.62 -8.58 4.80
C LEU A 18 -6.90 -7.43 3.83
N LEU A 19 -8.01 -6.72 4.00
CA LEU A 19 -8.36 -5.55 3.20
C LEU A 19 -7.35 -4.43 3.42
N LEU A 20 -7.01 -4.13 4.68
CA LEU A 20 -5.97 -3.16 5.03
C LEU A 20 -4.64 -3.52 4.36
N ALA A 21 -4.20 -4.79 4.49
CA ALA A 21 -2.99 -5.29 3.87
C ALA A 21 -3.01 -5.09 2.36
N ALA A 22 -4.12 -5.47 1.70
CA ALA A 22 -4.29 -5.37 0.27
C ALA A 22 -4.25 -3.92 -0.22
N ILE A 23 -4.90 -2.98 0.49
CA ILE A 23 -4.90 -1.55 0.15
C ILE A 23 -3.49 -0.97 0.27
N VAL A 24 -2.83 -1.19 1.40
CA VAL A 24 -1.47 -0.68 1.68
C VAL A 24 -0.46 -1.28 0.70
N PHE A 25 -0.56 -2.57 0.42
CA PHE A 25 0.28 -3.27 -0.54
C PHE A 25 0.04 -2.79 -1.97
N ALA A 26 -1.22 -2.65 -2.38
CA ALA A 26 -1.59 -2.16 -3.69
C ALA A 26 -1.05 -0.75 -3.92
N GLU A 27 -1.20 0.16 -2.95
CA GLU A 27 -0.61 1.50 -3.07
C GLU A 27 0.91 1.45 -3.21
N SER A 28 1.59 0.60 -2.43
CA SER A 28 3.04 0.49 -2.45
C SER A 28 3.58 0.05 -3.82
N ILE A 29 2.79 -0.72 -4.58
CA ILE A 29 3.16 -1.24 -5.91
C ILE A 29 2.65 -0.36 -7.05
N LEU A 30 1.49 0.26 -6.86
CA LEU A 30 0.90 1.15 -7.84
C LEU A 30 1.71 2.46 -7.81
N LEU A 31 2.61 2.61 -8.79
CA LEU A 31 3.30 3.87 -9.14
C LEU A 31 2.33 5.00 -9.57
N ILE A 32 1.07 4.92 -9.16
CA ILE A 32 -0.02 5.86 -9.40
C ILE A 32 -0.05 6.76 -8.16
N GLY A 33 0.77 7.81 -8.16
CA GLY A 33 1.03 8.65 -6.98
C GLY A 33 -0.14 9.51 -6.46
N ALA A 34 -1.41 9.08 -6.51
CA ALA A 34 -2.50 9.91 -5.99
C ALA A 34 -3.87 9.24 -5.72
N PHE A 35 -4.07 7.91 -5.82
CA PHE A 35 -5.45 7.38 -5.83
C PHE A 35 -5.83 6.32 -4.80
N VAL A 36 -4.90 5.88 -3.95
CA VAL A 36 -5.25 4.99 -2.82
C VAL A 36 -5.29 5.82 -1.55
N PRO A 37 -6.45 5.94 -0.87
CA PRO A 37 -6.60 6.78 0.31
C PRO A 37 -6.08 6.04 1.56
N THR A 38 -4.79 5.72 1.56
CA THR A 38 -4.16 4.94 2.63
C THR A 38 -4.17 5.66 3.97
N LEU A 39 -3.97 6.99 3.96
CA LEU A 39 -4.09 7.81 5.17
C LEU A 39 -5.46 7.60 5.82
N THR A 40 -6.54 7.69 5.04
CA THR A 40 -7.90 7.49 5.58
C THR A 40 -8.11 6.05 6.06
N THR A 41 -7.50 5.07 5.40
CA THR A 41 -7.62 3.66 5.77
C THR A 41 -6.91 3.38 7.09
N MET A 42 -5.68 3.86 7.26
CA MET A 42 -4.90 3.72 8.49
C MET A 42 -5.52 4.48 9.66
N LEU A 43 -6.00 5.70 9.43
CA LEU A 43 -6.71 6.48 10.46
C LEU A 43 -8.01 5.77 10.89
N THR A 44 -8.77 5.24 9.93
CA THR A 44 -10.00 4.48 10.24
C THR A 44 -9.69 3.19 11.00
N ALA A 45 -8.66 2.44 10.59
CA ALA A 45 -8.22 1.23 11.29
C ALA A 45 -7.76 1.53 12.73
N GLY A 46 -7.05 2.63 12.94
CA GLY A 46 -6.67 3.13 14.26
C GLY A 46 -7.89 3.50 15.12
N ALA A 47 -8.85 4.22 14.55
CA ALA A 47 -10.09 4.58 15.25
C ALA A 47 -10.93 3.34 15.62
N LEU A 48 -11.05 2.37 14.72
CA LEU A 48 -11.71 1.08 15.00
C LEU A 48 -10.99 0.29 16.10
N SER A 49 -9.69 0.50 16.28
CA SER A 49 -8.94 -0.13 17.36
C SER A 49 -9.28 0.48 18.73
N ARG A 50 -9.69 1.76 18.78
CA ARG A 50 -10.17 2.42 20.01
C ARG A 50 -11.52 1.87 20.46
N ALA A 51 -12.36 1.45 19.51
CA ALA A 51 -13.63 0.78 19.73
C ALA A 51 -13.51 -0.73 19.99
N GLU A 52 -12.29 -1.21 20.29
CA GLU A 52 -11.96 -2.63 20.56
C GLU A 52 -12.35 -3.61 19.43
N THR A 53 -12.62 -3.09 18.22
CA THR A 53 -13.01 -3.91 17.05
C THR A 53 -11.77 -4.50 16.36
N LEU A 54 -10.65 -3.80 16.40
CA LEU A 54 -9.36 -4.24 15.88
C LEU A 54 -8.28 -4.11 16.96
N ASP A 55 -7.36 -5.05 17.02
CA ASP A 55 -6.11 -4.90 17.76
C ASP A 55 -5.18 -3.92 17.00
N LEU A 56 -4.77 -2.86 17.70
CA LEU A 56 -3.90 -1.79 17.17
C LEU A 56 -2.51 -2.32 16.77
N ALA A 57 -1.93 -3.23 17.55
CA ALA A 57 -0.64 -3.82 17.26
C ALA A 57 -0.72 -4.69 15.99
N LEU A 58 -1.81 -5.42 15.79
CA LEU A 58 -2.05 -6.16 14.54
C LEU A 58 -2.25 -5.23 13.34
N VAL A 59 -2.96 -4.11 13.48
CA VAL A 59 -3.08 -3.09 12.41
C VAL A 59 -1.69 -2.62 11.98
N ILE A 60 -0.85 -2.25 12.93
CA ILE A 60 0.52 -1.78 12.66
C ILE A 60 1.35 -2.90 12.01
N LEU A 61 1.34 -4.11 12.57
CA LEU A 61 2.11 -5.25 12.07
C LEU A 61 1.73 -5.60 10.63
N VAL A 62 0.44 -5.67 10.33
CA VAL A 62 -0.09 -5.97 9.00
C VAL A 62 0.29 -4.88 8.00
N ALA A 63 0.16 -3.60 8.37
CA ALA A 63 0.55 -2.49 7.51
C ALA A 63 2.07 -2.51 7.23
N VAL A 64 2.90 -2.76 8.25
CA VAL A 64 4.35 -2.90 8.09
C VAL A 64 4.70 -4.05 7.14
N ALA A 65 4.09 -5.22 7.33
CA ALA A 65 4.31 -6.38 6.47
C ALA A 65 3.93 -6.09 5.01
N ALA A 66 2.77 -5.47 4.79
CA ALA A 66 2.29 -5.08 3.47
C ALA A 66 3.26 -4.12 2.77
N VAL A 67 3.75 -3.10 3.49
CA VAL A 67 4.73 -2.14 2.97
C VAL A 67 6.05 -2.82 2.61
N VAL A 68 6.62 -3.60 3.52
CA VAL A 68 7.92 -4.24 3.32
C VAL A 68 7.87 -5.23 2.15
N CYS A 69 6.76 -5.95 1.99
CA CYS A 69 6.52 -6.82 0.84
C CYS A 69 6.39 -6.01 -0.47
N GLY A 70 5.65 -4.89 -0.45
CA GLY A 70 5.52 -3.99 -1.59
C GLY A 70 6.86 -3.39 -2.00
N ASP A 71 7.65 -2.88 -1.04
CA ASP A 71 8.98 -2.33 -1.26
C ASP A 71 9.95 -3.37 -1.80
N ALA A 72 9.88 -4.62 -1.32
CA ALA A 72 10.69 -5.73 -1.82
C ALA A 72 10.36 -6.05 -3.28
N LEU A 73 9.07 -6.08 -3.63
CA LEU A 73 8.63 -6.28 -5.01
C LEU A 73 9.02 -5.09 -5.90
N GLY A 74 8.87 -3.86 -5.42
CA GLY A 74 9.27 -2.66 -6.13
C GLY A 74 10.78 -2.63 -6.39
N HIS A 75 11.58 -2.94 -5.38
CA HIS A 75 13.03 -3.09 -5.47
C HIS A 75 13.43 -4.14 -6.50
N ARG A 76 12.86 -5.34 -6.42
CA ARG A 76 13.16 -6.43 -7.36
C ARG A 76 12.78 -6.04 -8.79
N THR A 77 11.60 -5.45 -8.96
CA THR A 77 11.12 -4.95 -10.25
C THR A 77 12.05 -3.90 -10.83
N GLY A 78 12.47 -2.94 -10.00
CA GLY A 78 13.47 -1.94 -10.34
C GLY A 78 14.80 -2.55 -10.77
N ARG A 79 15.31 -3.53 -10.01
CA ARG A 79 16.57 -4.24 -10.34
C ARG A 79 16.47 -4.99 -11.65
N THR A 80 15.35 -5.65 -11.94
CA THR A 80 15.16 -6.41 -13.18
C THR A 80 14.96 -5.54 -14.41
N LEU A 81 14.26 -4.40 -14.27
CA LEU A 81 13.96 -3.52 -15.40
C LEU A 81 15.06 -2.49 -15.66
N GLY A 82 15.79 -2.07 -14.62
CA GLY A 82 16.88 -1.10 -14.72
C GLY A 82 16.46 0.15 -15.49
N ALA A 83 17.24 0.50 -16.52
CA ALA A 83 16.95 1.64 -17.39
C ALA A 83 15.59 1.57 -18.13
N ARG A 84 15.05 0.36 -18.36
CA ARG A 84 13.74 0.15 -19.02
C ARG A 84 12.57 0.58 -18.13
N LEU A 85 12.79 0.75 -16.83
CA LEU A 85 11.78 1.31 -15.92
C LEU A 85 11.43 2.75 -16.31
N TYR A 86 12.42 3.54 -16.74
CA TYR A 86 12.24 4.94 -17.13
C TYR A 86 11.62 5.11 -18.52
N THR A 87 11.99 4.25 -19.47
CA THR A 87 11.52 4.34 -20.86
C THR A 87 10.19 3.60 -21.09
N GLY A 88 9.79 2.73 -20.17
CA GLY A 88 8.53 1.98 -20.24
C GLY A 88 7.27 2.78 -19.89
N ARG A 89 6.09 2.17 -20.13
CA ARG A 89 4.77 2.75 -19.82
C ARG A 89 4.59 3.13 -18.34
N LEU A 90 5.33 2.49 -17.44
CA LEU A 90 5.29 2.76 -15.99
C LEU A 90 6.09 4.02 -15.62
N GLY A 91 7.28 4.21 -16.20
CA GLY A 91 8.13 5.39 -16.00
C GLY A 91 7.43 6.70 -16.38
N ARG A 92 6.65 6.66 -17.47
CA ARG A 92 5.86 7.79 -17.97
C ARG A 92 4.70 8.23 -17.06
N ARG A 93 4.27 7.41 -16.10
CA ARG A 93 3.18 7.76 -15.16
C ARG A 93 3.65 8.61 -13.99
N VAL A 94 4.94 8.58 -13.70
CA VAL A 94 5.54 9.30 -12.57
C VAL A 94 6.21 10.58 -13.09
N PRO A 95 5.99 11.74 -12.43
CA PRO A 95 6.59 13.00 -12.87
C PRO A 95 8.12 12.93 -12.96
N ALA A 96 8.69 13.48 -14.04
CA ALA A 96 10.15 13.51 -14.25
C ALA A 96 10.92 14.16 -13.08
N ALA A 97 10.32 15.14 -12.41
CA ALA A 97 10.90 15.77 -11.23
C ALA A 97 11.03 14.82 -10.03
N ALA A 98 10.07 13.91 -9.82
CA ALA A 98 10.13 12.90 -8.78
C ALA A 98 11.24 11.88 -9.08
N TRP A 99 11.37 11.46 -10.35
CA TRP A 99 12.47 10.61 -10.81
C TRP A 99 13.85 11.23 -10.54
N ARG A 100 14.07 12.50 -10.93
CA ARG A 100 15.35 13.17 -10.70
C ARG A 100 15.70 13.30 -9.23
N ARG A 101 14.73 13.75 -8.39
CA ARG A 101 14.96 13.92 -6.95
C ARG A 101 15.30 12.61 -6.28
N ALA A 102 14.50 11.57 -6.52
CA ALA A 102 14.71 10.28 -5.87
C ALA A 102 15.95 9.55 -6.43
N ARG A 103 16.33 9.74 -7.70
CA ARG A 103 17.60 9.25 -8.25
C ARG A 103 18.80 9.94 -7.60
N GLY A 104 18.81 11.27 -7.52
CA GLY A 104 19.89 12.01 -6.87
C GLY A 104 20.02 11.67 -5.38
N LEU A 105 18.91 11.41 -4.70
CA LEU A 105 18.92 10.97 -3.31
C LEU A 105 19.42 9.52 -3.15
N ALA A 106 19.01 8.62 -4.04
CA ALA A 106 19.48 7.22 -4.06
C ALA A 106 20.98 7.13 -4.36
N GLU A 107 21.50 7.92 -5.30
CA GLU A 107 22.94 7.98 -5.62
C GLU A 107 23.76 8.50 -4.44
N ARG A 108 23.24 9.49 -3.69
CA ARG A 108 23.96 10.10 -2.56
C ARG A 108 23.83 9.34 -1.24
N ARG A 109 22.69 8.70 -1.00
CA ARG A 109 22.33 8.14 0.33
C ARG A 109 21.95 6.65 0.31
N GLY A 110 21.88 6.02 -0.86
CA GLY A 110 21.57 4.59 -0.97
C GLY A 110 20.24 4.21 -0.30
N GLY A 111 20.30 3.26 0.64
CA GLY A 111 19.11 2.76 1.35
C GLY A 111 18.38 3.81 2.19
N GLN A 112 19.09 4.80 2.71
CA GLN A 112 18.49 5.90 3.48
C GLN A 112 17.51 6.74 2.64
N ALA A 113 17.67 6.75 1.32
CA ALA A 113 16.75 7.44 0.43
C ALA A 113 15.32 6.87 0.55
N VAL A 114 15.17 5.56 0.76
CA VAL A 114 13.86 4.91 0.94
C VAL A 114 13.18 5.42 2.22
N PHE A 115 13.94 5.58 3.29
CA PHE A 115 13.42 6.12 4.55
C PHE A 115 12.90 7.56 4.37
N ILE A 116 13.70 8.44 3.76
CA ILE A 116 13.33 9.85 3.56
C ILE A 116 12.14 9.96 2.60
N CYS A 117 12.17 9.21 1.49
CA CYS A 117 11.12 9.25 0.50
C CYS A 117 9.77 8.74 1.01
N ARG A 118 9.74 7.89 2.04
CA ARG A 118 8.50 7.36 2.65
C ARG A 118 7.51 8.46 3.04
N PHE A 119 8.01 9.60 3.51
CA PHE A 119 7.21 10.73 3.98
C PHE A 119 6.77 11.69 2.86
N LEU A 120 7.13 11.39 1.61
CA LEU A 120 6.77 12.18 0.43
C LEU A 120 5.75 11.38 -0.40
N PRO A 121 4.49 11.83 -0.55
CA PRO A 121 3.39 11.04 -1.12
C PRO A 121 3.68 10.38 -2.47
N VAL A 122 4.43 11.04 -3.35
CA VAL A 122 4.82 10.49 -4.66
C VAL A 122 6.17 9.78 -4.61
N ALA A 123 7.10 10.23 -3.78
CA ALA A 123 8.44 9.63 -3.76
C ALA A 123 8.47 8.28 -3.05
N ARG A 124 7.55 8.04 -2.10
CA ARG A 124 7.50 6.80 -1.31
C ARG A 124 7.29 5.54 -2.14
N THR A 125 6.46 5.62 -3.18
CA THR A 125 6.19 4.48 -4.07
C THR A 125 7.28 4.29 -5.12
N VAL A 126 8.07 5.33 -5.41
CA VAL A 126 9.07 5.32 -6.50
C VAL A 126 10.47 4.95 -5.96
N ALA A 127 10.77 5.28 -4.70
CA ALA A 127 12.09 5.09 -4.12
C ALA A 127 12.58 3.63 -4.12
N PRO A 128 11.78 2.61 -3.74
CA PRO A 128 12.23 1.21 -3.78
C PRO A 128 12.62 0.78 -5.20
N TYR A 129 11.84 1.19 -6.21
CA TYR A 129 12.12 0.89 -7.62
C TYR A 129 13.40 1.54 -8.10
N LEU A 130 13.64 2.79 -7.73
CA LEU A 130 14.84 3.54 -8.10
C LEU A 130 16.11 2.95 -7.49
N VAL A 131 16.06 2.65 -6.20
CA VAL A 131 17.18 2.06 -5.48
C VAL A 131 17.48 0.65 -6.01
N GLY A 132 16.44 -0.09 -6.41
CA GLY A 132 16.58 -1.35 -7.15
C GLY A 132 17.23 -1.18 -8.52
N ALA A 133 16.76 -0.24 -9.33
CA ALA A 133 17.29 0.05 -10.66
C ALA A 133 18.74 0.55 -10.62
N GLY A 134 19.13 1.26 -9.55
CA GLY A 134 20.50 1.68 -9.28
C GLY A 134 21.42 0.56 -8.77
N GLY A 135 20.93 -0.68 -8.68
CA GLY A 135 21.74 -1.84 -8.33
C GLY A 135 22.00 -2.03 -6.83
N LEU A 136 21.39 -1.24 -5.93
CA LEU A 136 21.63 -1.40 -4.49
C LEU A 136 21.17 -2.80 -4.03
N PRO A 137 21.96 -3.56 -3.24
CA PRO A 137 21.55 -4.84 -2.68
C PRO A 137 20.35 -4.67 -1.72
N TYR A 138 19.39 -5.60 -1.73
CA TYR A 138 18.16 -5.49 -0.92
C TYR A 138 18.48 -5.42 0.58
N ARG A 139 19.51 -6.14 1.03
CA ARG A 139 20.00 -6.14 2.43
C ARG A 139 20.40 -4.75 2.93
N ARG A 140 20.82 -3.84 2.04
CA ARG A 140 21.15 -2.44 2.39
C ARG A 140 19.94 -1.52 2.35
N MET A 141 18.84 -1.93 1.72
CA MET A 141 17.58 -1.16 1.68
C MET A 141 16.61 -1.58 2.79
N ALA A 142 16.49 -2.89 3.03
CA ALA A 142 15.53 -3.50 3.95
C ALA A 142 15.46 -2.83 5.34
N PRO A 143 16.56 -2.58 6.06
CA PRO A 143 16.44 -1.97 7.39
C PRO A 143 15.83 -0.56 7.36
N TYR A 144 16.12 0.23 6.32
CA TYR A 144 15.55 1.57 6.17
C TYR A 144 14.08 1.53 5.77
N SER A 145 13.69 0.57 4.92
CA SER A 145 12.29 0.33 4.55
C SER A 145 11.47 -0.12 5.76
N VAL A 146 11.96 -1.09 6.53
CA VAL A 146 11.29 -1.57 7.76
C VAL A 146 11.14 -0.44 8.78
N LEU A 147 12.21 0.30 9.07
CA LEU A 147 12.16 1.40 10.04
C LEU A 147 11.15 2.48 9.60
N ALA A 148 11.16 2.84 8.32
CA ALA A 148 10.21 3.81 7.77
C ALA A 148 8.77 3.29 7.81
N ALA A 149 8.56 2.00 7.53
CA ALA A 149 7.26 1.35 7.58
C ALA A 149 6.70 1.35 9.01
N VAL A 150 7.50 0.97 10.01
CA VAL A 150 7.11 0.94 11.42
C VAL A 150 6.75 2.34 11.90
N LEU A 151 7.62 3.33 11.64
CA LEU A 151 7.40 4.70 12.10
C LEU A 151 6.13 5.29 11.46
N TRP A 152 5.98 5.13 10.15
CA TRP A 152 4.80 5.61 9.43
C TRP A 152 3.51 4.92 9.86
N ALA A 153 3.51 3.58 9.97
CA ALA A 153 2.31 2.82 10.32
C ALA A 153 1.87 3.09 11.75
N THR A 154 2.83 3.19 12.68
CA THR A 154 2.54 3.55 14.06
C THR A 154 2.00 4.98 14.16
N ALA A 155 2.62 5.94 13.47
CA ALA A 155 2.16 7.33 13.51
C ALA A 155 0.73 7.48 12.99
N GLU A 156 0.38 6.88 11.84
CA GLU A 156 -0.97 7.00 11.28
C GLU A 156 -2.01 6.19 12.09
N ALA A 157 -1.68 4.97 12.54
CA ALA A 157 -2.60 4.16 13.33
C ALA A 157 -2.88 4.79 14.71
N VAL A 158 -1.84 5.26 15.41
CA VAL A 158 -1.99 5.93 16.71
C VAL A 158 -2.71 7.26 16.56
N ALA A 159 -2.42 8.03 15.51
CA ALA A 159 -3.18 9.25 15.23
C ALA A 159 -4.68 8.96 15.05
N GLY A 160 -5.04 7.90 14.34
CA GLY A 160 -6.42 7.44 14.21
C GLY A 160 -7.04 7.01 15.54
N TYR A 161 -6.28 6.27 16.35
CA TYR A 161 -6.69 5.79 17.68
C TYR A 161 -7.00 6.95 18.64
N LEU A 162 -6.12 7.95 18.70
CA LEU A 162 -6.28 9.12 19.57
C LEU A 162 -7.36 10.08 19.07
N ALA A 163 -7.49 10.23 17.75
CA ALA A 163 -8.47 11.13 17.17
C ALA A 163 -9.89 10.52 17.10
N ALA A 164 -10.06 9.24 17.48
CA ALA A 164 -11.32 8.49 17.44
C ALA A 164 -12.51 9.25 18.05
N GLU A 165 -12.31 9.89 19.20
CA GLU A 165 -13.36 10.65 19.92
C GLU A 165 -13.82 11.92 19.15
N SER A 166 -12.95 12.48 18.30
CA SER A 166 -13.31 13.57 17.38
C SER A 166 -13.82 13.06 16.01
N LEU A 167 -13.60 11.77 15.73
CA LEU A 167 -13.82 11.10 14.46
C LEU A 167 -15.24 10.52 14.31
N ASP A 168 -16.08 10.50 15.34
CA ASP A 168 -17.50 10.07 15.21
C ASP A 168 -18.25 10.81 14.09
N ARG A 169 -17.88 12.07 13.80
CA ARG A 169 -18.38 12.82 12.64
C ARG A 169 -17.80 12.37 11.29
N VAL A 170 -16.57 11.87 11.26
CA VAL A 170 -15.83 11.43 10.06
C VAL A 170 -16.07 9.94 9.73
N ILE A 171 -16.39 9.11 10.72
CA ILE A 171 -16.68 7.67 10.58
C ILE A 171 -17.91 7.41 9.67
N SER A 172 -18.88 8.33 9.63
CA SER A 172 -20.02 8.29 8.69
C SER A 172 -19.64 8.42 7.20
N TRP A 173 -18.44 8.94 6.91
CA TRP A 173 -17.84 8.97 5.58
C TRP A 173 -16.87 7.79 5.40
N GLY A 174 -16.19 7.36 6.46
CA GLY A 174 -15.25 6.23 6.46
C GLY A 174 -15.88 4.87 6.14
N SER A 175 -17.10 4.59 6.63
CA SER A 175 -17.82 3.33 6.31
C SER A 175 -18.13 3.20 4.81
N ARG A 176 -18.47 4.32 4.16
CA ARG A 176 -18.60 4.41 2.69
C ARG A 176 -17.26 4.23 2.00
N GLY A 177 -16.18 4.79 2.55
CA GLY A 177 -14.82 4.61 2.03
C GLY A 177 -14.35 3.17 2.04
N VAL A 178 -14.57 2.44 3.13
CA VAL A 178 -14.23 1.00 3.26
C VAL A 178 -15.09 0.16 2.31
N LEU A 179 -16.39 0.43 2.21
CA LEU A 179 -17.29 -0.25 1.25
C LEU A 179 -16.88 0.04 -0.20
N LEU A 180 -16.48 1.27 -0.52
CA LEU A 180 -15.98 1.68 -1.83
C LEU A 180 -14.63 1.05 -2.15
N LEU A 181 -13.73 0.93 -1.16
CA LEU A 181 -12.44 0.27 -1.30
C LEU A 181 -12.60 -1.24 -1.52
N SER A 182 -13.54 -1.86 -0.79
CA SER A 182 -13.89 -3.29 -0.93
C SER A 182 -14.46 -3.59 -2.31
N SER A 183 -15.38 -2.76 -2.78
CA SER A 183 -15.99 -2.89 -4.10
C SER A 183 -15.02 -2.56 -5.23
N LEU A 184 -14.11 -1.59 -5.04
CA LEU A 184 -13.05 -1.27 -6.00
C LEU A 184 -11.99 -2.38 -6.10
N ALA A 185 -11.59 -2.98 -4.97
CA ALA A 185 -10.68 -4.12 -4.95
C ALA A 185 -11.29 -5.34 -5.66
N ALA A 186 -12.57 -5.63 -5.38
CA ALA A 186 -13.32 -6.69 -6.07
C ALA A 186 -13.41 -6.44 -7.59
N LEU A 187 -13.63 -5.18 -8.00
CA LEU A 187 -13.66 -4.78 -9.41
C LEU A 187 -12.30 -4.98 -10.10
N VAL A 188 -11.20 -4.59 -9.44
CA VAL A 188 -9.85 -4.77 -9.98
C VAL A 188 -9.51 -6.26 -10.14
N ALA A 189 -9.85 -7.09 -9.15
CA ALA A 189 -9.68 -8.54 -9.22
C ALA A 189 -10.49 -9.16 -10.36
N ALA A 190 -11.76 -8.75 -10.53
CA ALA A 190 -12.63 -9.20 -11.61
C ALA A 190 -12.09 -8.81 -12.99
N VAL A 191 -11.59 -7.58 -13.16
CA VAL A 191 -11.00 -7.12 -14.43
C VAL A 191 -9.74 -7.90 -14.78
N ILE A 192 -8.89 -8.20 -13.80
CA ILE A 192 -7.69 -9.01 -14.00
C ILE A 192 -8.08 -10.44 -14.40
N ALA A 193 -9.03 -11.06 -13.70
CA ALA A 193 -9.53 -12.40 -14.00
C ALA A 193 -10.17 -12.48 -15.40
N LEU A 194 -11.03 -11.52 -15.75
CA LEU A 194 -11.66 -11.42 -17.07
C LEU A 194 -10.63 -11.23 -18.19
N ARG A 195 -9.61 -10.40 -17.98
CA ARG A 195 -8.52 -10.23 -18.95
C ARG A 195 -7.68 -11.51 -19.08
N HIS A 196 -7.51 -12.27 -18.01
CA HIS A 196 -6.81 -13.54 -18.04
C HIS A 196 -7.61 -14.60 -18.80
N TRP A 197 -8.91 -14.72 -18.51
CA TRP A 197 -9.82 -15.64 -19.19
C TRP A 197 -9.97 -15.33 -20.67
N ARG A 198 -10.10 -14.05 -21.04
CA ARG A 198 -10.12 -13.65 -22.47
C ARG A 198 -8.82 -14.00 -23.20
N ARG A 199 -7.66 -13.84 -22.55
CA ARG A 199 -6.36 -14.26 -23.12
C ARG A 199 -6.22 -15.77 -23.25
N CYS A 200 -6.79 -16.54 -22.32
CA CYS A 200 -6.79 -18.00 -22.37
C CYS A 200 -7.81 -18.56 -23.40
N ALA A 201 -8.98 -17.94 -23.52
CA ALA A 201 -10.01 -18.34 -24.48
C ALA A 201 -9.58 -18.10 -25.93
N LEU A 202 -8.91 -16.97 -26.21
CA LEU A 202 -8.40 -16.65 -27.55
C LEU A 202 -7.25 -17.57 -28.02
N ARG A 203 -6.55 -18.25 -27.10
CA ARG A 203 -5.48 -19.21 -27.45
C ARG A 203 -6.01 -20.60 -27.83
N ARG A 204 -7.26 -20.94 -27.46
CA ARG A 204 -7.86 -22.25 -27.81
C ARG A 204 -8.41 -22.32 -29.23
N HIS A 205 -8.72 -21.17 -29.85
CA HIS A 205 -9.22 -21.10 -31.23
C HIS A 205 -8.12 -20.89 -32.29
N ALA A 206 -6.84 -20.81 -31.90
CA ALA A 206 -5.72 -20.65 -32.83
C ALA A 206 -4.95 -21.97 -33.08
N VAL A 207 -5.43 -23.11 -32.57
CA VAL A 207 -4.80 -24.44 -32.68
C VAL A 207 -5.80 -25.50 -33.17
N SER A 208 -6.96 -25.08 -33.70
CA SER A 208 -7.92 -25.94 -34.41
C SER A 208 -8.02 -25.48 -35.86
#